data_AF-A0A938UIY3-F1
#
_entry.id   AF-A0A938UIY3-F1
#
_cell.length_a   1.000
_cell.length_b   1.000
_cell.length_c   1.000
_cell.angle_alpha   90.00
_cell.angle_beta   90.00
_cell.angle_gamma   90.00
#
_symmetry.space_group_name_H-M   'P 1'
#
loop_
_entity.id
_entity.type
_entity.pdbx_description
1 polymer ?
#
loop_
_entity_poly.entity_id
_entity_poly.type
_entity_poly.pdbx_seq_one_letter_code
_entity_poly.pdbx_strand_id
1 'polypeptide(L)'
;MGRALAALSAGDEPIESAIDTLFRMAHSIKGMAASLDYDAIASLSHRLEDWMEPLRAGAEFDRSQLDLLAEAISSLEEMVARVDENGTPDPAREDLLLRLAQKSEAATAIQPGLKKKLPRPRQRRSLARFAFARRRSTASWPR
;
A
#
# COMPACT_ATOMS: atom_id res chain seq x y z
N MET A 1 -3.16 10.10 -1.76
CA MET A 1 -2.63 9.84 -0.40
C MET A 1 -2.60 11.12 0.45
N GLY A 2 -2.54 12.31 -0.17
CA GLY A 2 -2.51 13.61 0.52
C GLY A 2 -3.51 13.86 1.66
N ARG A 3 -4.77 13.36 1.61
CA ARG A 3 -5.72 13.52 2.73
C ARG A 3 -5.27 12.83 4.02
N ALA A 4 -4.72 11.62 3.92
CA ALA A 4 -4.23 10.88 5.08
C ALA A 4 -2.96 11.53 5.65
N LEU A 5 -2.11 12.07 4.78
CA LEU A 5 -0.94 12.85 5.21
C LEU A 5 -1.34 14.16 5.91
N ALA A 6 -2.36 14.85 5.42
CA ALA A 6 -2.90 16.05 6.05
C ALA A 6 -3.48 15.74 7.44
N ALA A 7 -4.28 14.68 7.58
CA ALA A 7 -4.81 14.24 8.87
C ALA A 7 -3.69 13.88 9.86
N LEU A 8 -2.65 13.19 9.40
CA LEU A 8 -1.45 12.89 10.19
C LEU A 8 -0.72 14.14 10.64
N SER A 9 -0.58 15.15 9.77
CA SER A 9 0.10 16.40 10.11
C SER A 9 -0.72 17.30 11.03
N ALA A 10 -2.05 17.24 10.96
CA ALA A 10 -2.96 18.03 11.80
C ALA A 10 -3.15 17.40 13.19
N GLY A 11 -2.87 16.09 13.33
CA GLY A 11 -3.17 15.33 14.54
C GLY A 11 -4.66 15.05 14.71
N ASP A 12 -5.42 15.05 13.61
CA ASP A 12 -6.87 14.81 13.61
C ASP A 12 -7.22 13.35 13.92
N GLU A 13 -6.27 12.44 13.70
CA GLU A 13 -6.38 11.01 13.96
C GLU A 13 -5.16 10.47 14.70
N PRO A 14 -5.28 9.33 15.42
CA PRO A 14 -4.12 8.61 15.94
C PRO A 14 -3.12 8.31 14.82
N ILE A 15 -1.84 8.48 15.11
CA ILE A 15 -0.74 8.27 14.15
C ILE A 15 -0.85 6.89 13.51
N GLU A 16 -1.12 5.86 14.30
CA GLU A 16 -1.23 4.48 13.84
C GLU A 16 -2.38 4.29 12.84
N SER A 17 -3.50 5.01 13.01
CA SER A 17 -4.64 4.98 12.08
C SER A 17 -4.29 5.59 10.73
N ALA A 18 -3.67 6.77 10.75
CA ALA A 18 -3.26 7.45 9.53
C ALA A 18 -2.16 6.67 8.80
N ILE A 19 -1.20 6.09 9.53
CA ILE A 19 -0.16 5.23 8.97
C ILE A 19 -0.76 3.91 8.42
N ASP A 20 -1.73 3.27 9.08
CA ASP A 20 -2.40 2.06 8.53
C ASP A 20 -3.09 2.37 7.19
N THR A 21 -3.74 3.54 7.09
CA THR A 21 -4.35 4.02 5.85
C THR A 21 -3.31 4.21 4.75
N LEU A 22 -2.21 4.88 5.04
CA LEU A 22 -1.12 5.12 4.08
C LEU A 22 -0.44 3.82 3.64
N PHE A 23 -0.20 2.89 4.57
CA PHE A 23 0.35 1.58 4.29
C PHE A 23 -0.52 0.78 3.31
N ARG A 24 -1.84 0.74 3.52
CA ARG A 24 -2.77 0.03 2.60
C ARG A 24 -2.79 0.64 1.21
N MET A 25 -2.70 1.96 1.11
CA MET A 25 -2.60 2.67 -0.16
C MET A 25 -1.30 2.30 -0.89
N ALA A 26 -0.15 2.38 -0.21
CA ALA A 26 1.14 1.98 -0.77
C ALA A 26 1.14 0.51 -1.20
N HIS A 27 0.57 -0.39 -0.40
CA HIS A 27 0.44 -1.82 -0.72
C HIS A 27 -0.36 -2.09 -1.99
N SER A 28 -1.44 -1.35 -2.18
CA SER A 28 -2.26 -1.47 -3.39
C SER A 28 -1.49 -0.95 -4.61
N ILE A 29 -0.79 0.19 -4.49
CA ILE A 29 0.04 0.76 -5.55
C ILE A 29 1.16 -0.21 -5.94
N LYS A 30 1.86 -0.81 -4.96
CA LYS A 30 2.91 -1.81 -5.21
C LYS A 30 2.39 -2.99 -6.03
N GLY A 31 1.25 -3.57 -5.63
CA GLY A 31 0.66 -4.71 -6.32
C GLY A 31 0.28 -4.38 -7.76
N MET A 32 -0.28 -3.19 -8.00
CA MET A 32 -0.61 -2.73 -9.35
C MET A 32 0.65 -2.48 -10.18
N ALA A 33 1.63 -1.76 -9.63
CA ALA A 33 2.88 -1.45 -10.31
C ALA A 33 3.67 -2.71 -10.71
N ALA A 34 3.77 -3.68 -9.81
CA ALA A 34 4.43 -4.96 -10.08
C ALA A 34 3.72 -5.79 -11.16
N SER A 35 2.39 -5.65 -11.30
CA SER A 35 1.64 -6.35 -12.36
C SER A 35 1.78 -5.69 -13.73
N LEU A 36 2.25 -4.43 -13.76
CA LEU A 36 2.45 -3.62 -14.96
C LEU A 36 3.95 -3.45 -15.29
N ASP A 37 4.83 -4.16 -14.60
CA ASP A 37 6.29 -4.05 -14.72
C ASP A 37 6.83 -2.62 -14.50
N TYR A 38 6.15 -1.83 -13.66
CA TYR A 38 6.60 -0.50 -13.23
C TYR A 38 7.54 -0.60 -12.02
N ASP A 39 8.73 -1.16 -12.26
CA ASP A 39 9.71 -1.50 -11.21
C ASP A 39 10.08 -0.32 -10.30
N ALA A 40 10.20 0.89 -10.84
CA ALA A 40 10.53 2.08 -10.07
C ALA A 40 9.44 2.40 -9.03
N ILE A 41 8.17 2.37 -9.44
CA ILE A 41 7.02 2.60 -8.56
C ILE A 41 6.89 1.45 -7.55
N ALA A 42 7.06 0.21 -8.00
CA ALA A 42 7.03 -0.97 -7.14
C ALA A 42 8.13 -0.90 -6.05
N SER A 43 9.32 -0.42 -6.40
CA SER A 43 10.45 -0.28 -5.47
C SER A 43 10.19 0.79 -4.40
N LEU A 44 9.74 1.97 -4.80
CA LEU A 44 9.46 3.06 -3.84
C LEU A 44 8.29 2.70 -2.91
N SER A 45 7.21 2.16 -3.45
CA SER A 45 6.05 1.73 -2.65
C SER A 45 6.39 0.59 -1.69
N HIS A 46 7.26 -0.33 -2.07
CA HIS A 46 7.77 -1.37 -1.18
C HIS A 46 8.59 -0.79 -0.02
N ARG A 47 9.52 0.15 -0.29
CA ARG A 47 10.30 0.81 0.77
C ARG A 47 9.41 1.57 1.75
N LEU A 48 8.36 2.20 1.25
CA LEU A 48 7.33 2.85 2.08
C LEU A 48 6.61 1.84 2.99
N GLU A 49 6.20 0.67 2.47
CA GLU A 49 5.61 -0.40 3.29
C GLU A 49 6.57 -0.87 4.39
N ASP A 50 7.81 -1.21 4.04
CA ASP A 50 8.81 -1.72 4.99
C ASP A 50 9.05 -0.74 6.15
N TRP A 51 9.11 0.55 5.83
CA TRP A 51 9.32 1.58 6.83
C TRP A 51 8.07 1.87 7.70
N MET A 52 6.87 1.78 7.13
CA MET A 52 5.62 1.97 7.87
C MET A 52 5.22 0.76 8.73
N GLU A 53 5.68 -0.45 8.42
CA GLU A 53 5.39 -1.68 9.19
C GLU A 53 5.64 -1.52 10.70
N PRO A 54 6.82 -1.10 11.19
CA PRO A 54 7.05 -0.89 12.62
C PRO A 54 6.22 0.26 13.22
N LEU A 55 5.93 1.31 12.45
CA LEU A 55 5.10 2.44 12.90
C LEU A 55 3.67 2.00 13.19
N ARG A 56 3.12 1.07 12.39
CA ARG A 56 1.80 0.46 12.63
C ARG A 56 1.74 -0.38 13.91
N ALA A 57 2.90 -0.83 14.39
CA ALA A 57 3.02 -1.62 15.60
C ALA A 57 3.41 -0.77 16.83
N GLY A 58 3.35 0.55 16.72
CA GLY A 58 3.56 1.49 17.82
C GLY A 58 5.00 1.96 18.01
N ALA A 59 5.85 1.83 16.98
CA ALA A 59 7.15 2.51 17.00
C ALA A 59 6.99 4.03 17.00
N GLU A 60 7.95 4.74 17.59
CA GLU A 60 7.91 6.19 17.68
C GLU A 60 7.88 6.85 16.29
N PHE A 61 7.09 7.92 16.21
CA PHE A 61 6.92 8.72 15.00
C PHE A 61 7.08 10.20 15.34
N ASP A 62 8.14 10.80 14.81
CA ASP A 62 8.50 12.19 15.02
C ASP A 62 8.26 13.06 13.78
N ARG A 63 8.55 14.37 13.91
CA ARG A 63 8.39 15.33 12.82
C ARG A 63 9.31 15.04 11.63
N SER A 64 10.53 14.57 11.86
CA SER A 64 11.47 14.23 10.79
C SER A 64 10.99 13.05 9.95
N GLN A 65 10.30 12.10 10.58
CA GLN A 65 9.63 10.98 9.93
C GLN A 65 8.42 11.48 9.14
N LEU A 66 7.62 12.40 9.67
CA LEU A 66 6.52 13.00 8.91
C LEU A 66 7.01 13.68 7.62
N ASP A 67 8.09 14.45 7.69
CA ASP A 67 8.63 15.15 6.52
C ASP A 67 9.19 14.16 5.47
N LEU A 68 9.87 13.09 5.90
CA LEU A 68 10.32 12.01 4.99
C LEU A 68 9.15 11.25 4.36
N LEU A 69 8.08 11.00 5.12
CA LEU A 69 6.87 10.34 4.61
C LEU A 69 6.18 11.20 3.57
N ALA A 70 6.07 12.51 3.83
CA ALA A 70 5.52 13.47 2.89
C ALA A 70 6.32 13.48 1.58
N GLU A 71 7.64 13.60 1.67
CA GLU A 71 8.54 13.59 0.50
C GLU A 71 8.38 12.30 -0.32
N ALA A 72 8.35 11.14 0.34
CA ALA A 72 8.22 9.86 -0.34
C ALA A 72 6.85 9.66 -0.99
N ILE A 73 5.77 10.10 -0.34
CA ILE A 73 4.42 10.04 -0.91
C ILE A 73 4.30 10.98 -2.11
N SER A 74 4.82 12.21 -2.01
CA SER A 74 4.82 13.16 -3.13
C SER A 74 5.58 12.61 -4.33
N SER A 75 6.78 12.04 -4.11
CA SER A 75 7.54 11.40 -5.18
C SER A 75 6.78 10.23 -5.81
N LEU A 76 6.07 9.42 -5.01
CA LEU A 76 5.27 8.32 -5.53
C LEU A 76 4.08 8.82 -6.37
N GLU A 77 3.37 9.85 -5.88
CA GLU A 77 2.25 10.48 -6.60
C GLU A 77 2.72 11.10 -7.93
N GLU A 78 3.89 11.76 -7.93
CA GLU A 78 4.52 12.30 -9.15
C GLU A 78 4.87 11.20 -10.16
N MET A 79 5.49 10.11 -9.72
CA MET A 79 5.83 8.98 -10.60
C MET A 79 4.58 8.36 -11.23
N VAL A 80 3.48 8.24 -10.48
CA VAL A 80 2.20 7.76 -11.00
C VAL A 80 1.61 8.74 -12.01
N ALA A 81 1.69 10.05 -11.75
CA ALA A 81 1.22 11.07 -12.69
C ALA A 81 2.03 11.05 -14.01
N ARG A 82 3.34 10.80 -13.95
CA ARG A 82 4.20 10.66 -15.14
C ARG A 82 3.82 9.49 -16.04
N VAL A 83 3.29 8.41 -15.46
CA VAL A 83 2.76 7.30 -16.26
C VAL A 83 1.55 7.75 -17.09
N ASP A 84 0.68 8.60 -16.54
CA ASP A 84 -0.49 9.14 -17.25
C ASP A 84 -0.07 10.07 -18.40
N GLU A 85 1.00 10.85 -18.19
CA GLU A 85 1.51 11.79 -19.20
C GLU A 85 2.33 11.12 -20.30
N ASN A 86 3.24 10.20 -19.93
CA ASN A 86 4.30 9.71 -20.81
C ASN A 86 4.22 8.20 -21.09
N GLY A 87 3.31 7.48 -20.43
CA GLY A 87 3.15 6.01 -20.55
C GLY A 87 4.19 5.19 -19.77
N THR A 88 5.20 5.83 -19.19
CA THR A 88 6.26 5.17 -18.41
C THR A 88 6.59 5.96 -17.14
N PRO A 89 6.92 5.29 -16.03
CA PRO A 89 7.35 5.98 -14.82
C PRO A 89 8.78 6.52 -14.95
N ASP A 90 9.04 7.66 -14.32
CA ASP A 90 10.40 8.13 -14.10
C ASP A 90 11.14 7.18 -13.13
N PRO A 91 12.48 7.13 -13.17
CA PRO A 91 13.26 6.40 -12.18
C PRO A 91 12.99 6.90 -10.76
N ALA A 92 12.95 5.97 -9.80
CA ALA A 92 12.87 6.35 -8.40
C ALA A 92 14.14 7.09 -7.97
N ARG A 93 13.96 8.09 -7.10
CA ARG A 93 15.07 8.85 -6.50
C ARG A 93 15.90 7.95 -5.59
N GLU A 94 17.14 7.67 -5.99
CA GLU A 94 18.03 6.76 -5.25
C GLU A 94 18.31 7.23 -3.82
N ASP A 95 18.50 8.54 -3.61
CA ASP A 95 18.71 9.12 -2.29
C ASP A 95 17.53 8.85 -1.34
N LEU A 96 16.32 8.89 -1.86
CA LEU A 96 15.09 8.66 -1.12
C LEU A 96 14.92 7.18 -0.76
N LEU A 97 15.22 6.27 -1.69
CA LEU A 97 15.22 4.83 -1.43
C LEU A 97 16.18 4.45 -0.31
N LEU A 98 17.39 5.03 -0.33
CA LEU A 98 18.41 4.78 0.70
C LEU A 98 17.97 5.32 2.07
N ARG A 99 17.42 6.53 2.13
CA ARG A 99 16.91 7.13 3.39
C ARG A 99 15.79 6.29 4.01
N LEU A 100 14.86 5.77 3.18
CA LEU A 100 13.79 4.89 3.64
C LEU A 100 14.33 3.54 4.15
N ALA A 101 15.30 2.94 3.44
CA ALA A 101 15.93 1.69 3.86
C ALA A 101 16.66 1.84 5.21
N GLN A 102 17.43 2.91 5.39
CA GLN A 102 18.12 3.19 6.66
C GLN A 102 17.14 3.32 7.83
N LYS A 103 15.98 3.96 7.62
CA LYS A 103 14.95 4.09 8.65
C LYS A 103 14.29 2.77 8.99
N SER A 104 13.98 1.92 8.01
CA SER A 104 13.36 0.61 8.28
C SER A 104 14.33 -0.36 8.98
N GLU A 105 15.62 -0.31 8.64
CA GLU A 105 16.66 -1.08 9.30
C GLU A 105 16.89 -0.63 10.75
N ALA A 106 16.96 0.68 10.99
CA ALA A 106 17.06 1.23 12.34
C ALA A 106 15.87 0.81 13.23
N ALA A 107 14.65 0.85 12.68
CA ALA A 107 13.45 0.41 13.39
C ALA A 107 13.47 -1.10 13.71
N THR A 108 14.04 -1.92 12.82
CA THR A 108 14.20 -3.37 13.03
C THR A 108 15.28 -3.70 14.06
N ALA A 109 16.38 -2.95 14.08
CA ALA A 109 17.49 -3.16 15.02
C ALA A 109 17.10 -2.85 16.47
N ILE A 110 16.20 -1.88 16.68
CA ILE A 110 15.74 -1.45 18.02
C ILE A 110 14.70 -2.43 18.60
N GLN A 111 14.01 -3.22 17.77
CA GLN A 111 13.01 -4.19 18.22
C GLN A 111 13.26 -5.61 17.66
N PRO A 112 14.20 -6.37 18.25
CA PRO A 112 14.44 -7.76 17.87
C PRO A 112 13.27 -8.64 18.37
N GLY A 113 12.16 -8.65 17.64
CA GLY A 113 10.99 -9.48 18.01
C GLY A 113 9.64 -9.09 17.43
N LEU A 114 9.51 -7.97 16.73
CA LEU A 114 8.19 -7.49 16.26
C LEU A 114 7.67 -8.19 14.98
N LYS A 115 8.00 -9.47 14.76
CA LYS A 115 7.24 -10.29 13.80
C LYS A 115 5.97 -10.83 14.46
N LYS A 116 5.04 -9.96 14.87
CA LYS A 116 3.67 -10.42 15.10
C LYS A 116 2.98 -10.49 13.74
N LYS A 117 2.88 -11.71 13.18
CA LYS A 117 1.96 -12.01 12.08
C LYS A 117 0.58 -11.45 12.46
N LEU A 118 0.16 -10.37 11.81
CA LEU A 118 -1.23 -9.96 11.83
C LEU A 118 -2.05 -11.15 11.29
N PRO A 119 -3.08 -11.64 12.00
CA PRO A 119 -3.96 -12.64 11.42
C PRO A 119 -4.58 -12.03 10.15
N ARG A 120 -4.37 -12.69 9.01
CA ARG A 120 -4.99 -12.27 7.73
C ARG A 120 -6.49 -12.10 8.00
N PRO A 121 -7.11 -10.94 7.73
CA PRO A 121 -8.55 -10.83 7.85
C PRO A 121 -9.15 -11.90 6.94
N ARG A 122 -10.01 -12.77 7.51
CA ARG A 122 -10.72 -13.80 6.75
C ARG A 122 -11.47 -13.09 5.64
N GLN A 123 -10.99 -13.19 4.40
CA GLN A 123 -11.75 -12.76 3.24
C GLN A 123 -13.07 -13.52 3.30
N ARG A 124 -14.16 -12.82 3.65
CA ARG A 124 -15.51 -13.36 3.47
C ARG A 124 -15.64 -13.61 1.97
N ARG A 125 -15.61 -14.88 1.57
CA ARG A 125 -15.93 -15.32 0.21
C ARG A 125 -17.26 -14.67 -0.15
N SER A 126 -17.23 -13.65 -1.02
CA SER A 126 -18.48 -13.15 -1.59
C SER A 126 -18.99 -14.22 -2.53
N LEU A 127 -20.16 -14.77 -2.19
CA LEU A 127 -20.94 -15.65 -3.06
C LEU A 127 -21.50 -14.80 -4.20
N ALA A 128 -20.69 -14.55 -5.22
CA ALA A 128 -21.18 -14.01 -6.49
C ALA A 128 -21.70 -15.19 -7.33
N ARG A 129 -23.01 -15.39 -7.22
CA ARG A 129 -23.85 -16.13 -8.17
C ARG A 129 -23.54 -15.67 -9.60
N PHE A 130 -22.95 -16.54 -10.41
CA PHE A 130 -23.11 -16.47 -11.86
C PHE A 130 -24.14 -17.52 -12.29
N ALA A 131 -25.38 -17.06 -12.41
CA ALA A 131 -26.42 -17.75 -13.13
C ALA A 131 -26.09 -17.68 -14.63
N PHE A 132 -25.67 -18.80 -15.21
CA PHE A 132 -25.71 -18.97 -16.66
C PHE A 132 -26.90 -19.86 -17.01
N ALA A 133 -27.99 -19.22 -17.38
CA ALA A 133 -29.16 -19.88 -17.93
C ALA A 133 -28.85 -20.40 -19.34
N ARG A 134 -29.11 -21.69 -19.57
CA ARG A 134 -29.56 -22.16 -20.89
C ARG A 134 -30.59 -23.27 -20.71
N ARG A 135 -31.86 -22.88 -20.66
CA ARG A 135 -33.01 -23.76 -20.91
C ARG A 135 -33.23 -23.85 -22.42
N ARG A 136 -33.40 -25.07 -22.93
CA ARG A 136 -34.59 -25.52 -23.69
C ARG A 136 -34.44 -27.02 -24.02
N SER A 137 -35.35 -27.84 -23.48
CA SER A 137 -36.41 -28.57 -24.22
C SER A 137 -35.89 -29.90 -24.81
N THR A 138 -36.51 -31.07 -24.66
CA THR A 138 -37.92 -31.46 -24.53
C THR A 138 -38.01 -32.84 -23.85
N ALA A 139 -38.95 -33.04 -22.92
CA ALA A 139 -39.42 -34.38 -22.57
C ALA A 139 -40.90 -34.31 -22.17
N SER A 140 -41.74 -34.86 -23.03
CA SER A 140 -43.18 -35.07 -22.91
C SER A 140 -43.49 -36.30 -22.07
N TRP A 141 -44.44 -36.26 -21.13
CA TRP A 141 -45.13 -37.46 -20.63
C TRP A 141 -46.62 -37.20 -20.37
N PRO A 142 -47.49 -38.23 -20.52
CA PRO A 142 -48.89 -38.10 -20.87
C PRO A 142 -49.87 -38.18 -19.68
N ARG A 143 -51.16 -38.10 -20.04
CA ARG A 143 -52.37 -37.72 -19.29
C ARG A 143 -52.63 -38.43 -17.97
#